data_AF-A0A2A5MAU2-F1
#
_entry.id   AF-A0A2A5MAU2-F1
#
_cell.length_a   1.000
_cell.length_b   1.000
_cell.length_c   1.000
_cell.angle_alpha   90.00
_cell.angle_beta   90.00
_cell.angle_gamma   90.00
#
_symmetry.space_group_name_H-M   'P 1'
#
loop_
_entity.id
_entity.type
_entity.pdbx_description
1 polymer ?
#
loop_
_entity_poly.entity_id
_entity_poly.type
_entity_poly.pdbx_seq_one_letter_code
_entity_poly.pdbx_strand_id
1 'polypeptide(L)'
;EKVGILKVYLYRPFSLKYFFDVMPKSVKKIAVLDRTKEPGSLGEPLYLDVKSAFYGREKAPVIVGGRYGLSSKDVDPAQMIAVFENLKLDNPKDGFTVGIVDDVTHTSLSTGEKISLGDESTIECLFYGLGADGTVGANKNSIKIIGDKTDFYAQAYFAYDSKKSGGYTRSHLRFSKKPIRSTYLVSTPHFIACSVAAYLEIYDVLAGIRKGGTFLLNSIWNAEETIRQLPDAVKKTLAEKEVNFYIINATKLARDIGLGNRTNTIMQSAFFKLAKIIPYEDAQKYMKELAYKSYSKKGDAIVEMNYKAIDVGA
;
A
#
# COMPACT_ATOMS: atom_id res chain seq x y z
N GLU A 1 -1.50 26.06 -0.35
CA GLU A 1 -0.12 26.43 -0.74
C GLU A 1 -0.04 26.76 -2.23
N LYS A 2 0.96 27.54 -2.67
CA LYS A 2 1.20 27.83 -4.10
C LYS A 2 2.27 26.88 -4.67
N VAL A 3 1.91 25.61 -4.80
CA VAL A 3 2.79 24.54 -5.29
C VAL A 3 2.29 23.98 -6.61
N GLY A 4 3.15 23.31 -7.36
CA GLY A 4 2.81 22.67 -8.62
C GLY A 4 3.75 21.51 -8.93
N ILE A 5 3.38 20.69 -9.91
CA ILE A 5 4.21 19.58 -10.40
C ILE A 5 4.35 19.71 -11.92
N LEU A 6 5.56 19.49 -12.43
CA LEU A 6 5.81 19.34 -13.86
C LEU A 6 6.14 17.87 -14.11
N LYS A 7 5.33 17.20 -14.94
CA LYS A 7 5.54 15.80 -15.29
C LYS A 7 6.29 15.72 -16.62
N VAL A 8 7.45 15.09 -16.62
CA VAL A 8 8.23 14.86 -17.84
C VAL A 8 7.72 13.57 -18.49
N TYR A 9 7.07 13.70 -19.65
CA TYR A 9 6.57 12.56 -20.42
C TYR A 9 7.56 12.09 -21.48
N LEU A 10 8.21 13.03 -22.19
CA LEU A 10 9.24 12.74 -23.18
C LEU A 10 10.58 13.28 -22.67
N TYR A 11 11.43 12.39 -22.16
CA TYR A 11 12.74 12.78 -21.63
C TYR A 11 13.76 13.08 -22.74
N ARG A 12 13.70 12.36 -23.86
CA ARG A 12 14.58 12.54 -25.02
C ARG A 12 13.81 12.42 -26.34
N PRO A 13 14.02 13.34 -27.31
CA PRO A 13 14.76 14.59 -27.18
C PRO A 13 14.09 15.57 -26.19
N PHE A 14 14.87 16.30 -25.40
CA PHE A 14 14.36 17.22 -24.37
C PHE A 14 13.93 18.55 -25.00
N SER A 15 12.63 18.75 -25.18
CA SER A 15 12.10 19.94 -25.87
C SER A 15 11.96 21.14 -24.93
N LEU A 16 12.85 22.12 -25.06
CA LEU A 16 12.76 23.38 -24.30
C LEU A 16 11.46 24.15 -24.58
N LYS A 17 10.94 24.08 -25.81
CA LYS A 17 9.66 24.71 -26.18
C LYS A 17 8.55 24.23 -25.25
N TYR A 18 8.26 22.93 -25.26
CA TYR A 18 7.17 22.37 -24.45
C TYR A 18 7.45 22.45 -22.94
N PHE A 19 8.72 22.39 -22.51
CA PHE A 19 9.09 22.58 -21.11
C PHE A 19 8.71 23.98 -20.60
N PHE A 20 9.01 25.04 -21.36
CA PHE A 20 8.69 26.40 -20.97
C PHE A 20 7.24 26.79 -21.21
N ASP A 21 6.57 26.21 -22.22
CA ASP A 21 5.15 26.48 -22.52
C ASP A 21 4.24 26.16 -21.32
N VAL A 22 4.60 25.16 -20.51
CA VAL A 22 3.84 24.74 -19.33
C VAL A 22 4.39 25.29 -18.00
N MET A 23 5.54 25.99 -18.01
CA MET A 23 6.19 26.50 -16.81
C MET A 23 5.56 27.84 -16.38
N PRO A 24 4.90 27.93 -15.21
CA PRO A 24 4.31 29.19 -14.78
C PRO A 24 5.38 30.26 -14.52
N LYS A 25 5.16 31.48 -15.01
CA LYS A 25 6.08 32.62 -14.81
C LYS A 25 6.29 33.01 -13.33
N SER A 26 5.42 32.53 -12.44
CA SER A 26 5.49 32.79 -11.00
C SER A 26 6.42 31.84 -10.24
N VAL A 27 6.98 30.83 -10.89
CA VAL A 27 7.88 29.85 -10.25
C VAL A 27 9.15 30.54 -9.78
N LYS A 28 9.47 30.38 -8.49
CA LYS A 28 10.68 30.95 -7.86
C LYS A 28 11.71 29.90 -7.45
N LYS A 29 11.26 28.68 -7.19
CA LYS A 29 12.10 27.57 -6.72
C LYS A 29 11.59 26.26 -7.32
N ILE A 30 12.51 25.39 -7.74
CA ILE A 30 12.23 24.08 -8.35
C ILE A 30 13.08 23.03 -7.63
N ALA A 31 12.44 21.92 -7.22
CA ALA A 31 13.14 20.69 -6.85
C ALA A 31 13.00 19.69 -7.99
N VAL A 32 14.12 19.20 -8.51
CA VAL A 32 14.17 18.16 -9.53
C VAL A 32 14.44 16.83 -8.84
N LEU A 33 13.60 15.84 -9.10
CA LEU A 33 13.68 14.53 -8.48
C LEU A 33 14.12 13.49 -9.49
N ASP A 34 15.28 12.88 -9.25
CA ASP A 34 15.87 11.84 -10.08
C ASP A 34 15.77 10.48 -9.40
N ARG A 35 15.32 9.48 -10.17
CA ARG A 35 15.22 8.09 -9.71
C ARG A 35 16.45 7.27 -10.11
N THR A 36 17.63 7.87 -9.98
CA THR A 36 18.94 7.27 -10.27
C THR A 36 20.01 7.83 -9.35
N LYS A 37 21.22 7.27 -9.41
CA LYS A 37 22.42 7.81 -8.76
C LYS A 37 23.60 7.64 -9.71
N GLU A 38 24.26 8.74 -10.03
CA GLU A 38 25.51 8.76 -10.81
C GLU A 38 26.66 9.20 -9.90
N PRO A 39 27.42 8.26 -9.30
CA PRO A 39 28.47 8.59 -8.35
C PRO A 39 29.57 9.48 -8.97
N GLY A 40 29.93 10.57 -8.28
CA GLY A 40 30.97 11.51 -8.74
C GLY A 40 30.51 12.52 -9.79
N SER A 41 29.27 12.42 -10.28
CA SER A 41 28.69 13.45 -11.15
C SER A 41 28.42 14.75 -10.38
N LEU A 42 28.30 15.86 -11.11
CA LEU A 42 27.90 17.16 -10.56
C LEU A 42 26.40 17.22 -10.18
N GLY A 43 25.62 16.22 -10.59
CA GLY A 43 24.19 16.12 -10.36
C GLY A 43 23.56 15.07 -11.28
N GLU A 44 22.33 14.66 -10.96
CA GLU A 44 21.63 13.64 -11.72
C GLU A 44 21.10 14.13 -13.08
N PRO A 45 20.80 13.23 -14.04
CA PRO A 45 20.54 13.60 -15.43
C PRO A 45 19.42 14.62 -15.63
N LEU A 46 18.24 14.45 -14.99
CA LEU A 46 17.14 15.39 -15.17
C LEU A 46 17.42 16.72 -14.49
N TYR A 47 18.04 16.70 -13.30
CA TYR A 47 18.51 17.91 -12.63
C TYR A 47 19.46 18.72 -13.51
N LEU A 48 20.44 18.08 -14.15
CA LEU A 48 21.37 18.76 -15.06
C LEU A 48 20.66 19.35 -16.27
N ASP A 49 19.74 18.61 -16.91
CA ASP A 49 18.95 19.13 -18.04
C ASP A 49 18.14 20.37 -17.66
N VAL A 50 17.50 20.34 -16.49
CA VAL A 50 16.69 21.47 -16.00
C VAL A 50 17.58 22.67 -15.66
N LYS A 51 18.74 22.47 -15.02
CA LYS A 51 19.70 23.56 -14.82
C LYS A 51 20.16 24.16 -16.13
N SER A 52 20.54 23.32 -17.10
CA SER A 52 20.97 23.76 -18.42
C SER A 52 19.86 24.49 -19.19
N ALA A 53 18.60 24.08 -19.06
CA ALA A 53 17.46 24.76 -19.67
C ALA A 53 17.31 26.21 -19.20
N PHE A 54 17.61 26.47 -17.92
CA PHE A 54 17.54 27.80 -17.30
C PHE A 54 18.87 28.59 -17.35
N TYR A 55 19.96 27.97 -17.81
CA TYR A 55 21.26 28.64 -17.89
C TYR A 55 21.19 29.89 -18.77
N GLY A 56 21.70 31.02 -18.25
CA GLY A 56 21.70 32.31 -18.95
C GLY A 56 20.34 32.99 -19.08
N ARG A 57 19.26 32.44 -18.52
CA ARG A 57 17.93 33.09 -18.55
C ARG A 57 17.77 34.09 -17.40
N GLU A 58 17.18 35.24 -17.72
CA GLU A 58 16.76 36.20 -16.70
C GLU A 58 15.72 35.58 -15.76
N LYS A 59 15.81 35.92 -14.46
CA LYS A 59 14.89 35.45 -13.41
C LYS A 59 14.79 33.92 -13.31
N ALA A 60 15.89 33.22 -13.57
CA ALA A 60 15.96 31.77 -13.32
C ALA A 60 15.60 31.47 -11.84
N PRO A 61 14.73 30.46 -11.59
CA PRO A 61 14.40 30.07 -10.23
C PRO A 61 15.62 29.42 -9.55
N VAL A 62 15.58 29.32 -8.22
CA VAL A 62 16.51 28.43 -7.50
C VAL A 62 16.18 27.00 -7.87
N ILE A 63 17.16 26.23 -8.36
CA ILE A 63 16.98 24.84 -8.77
C ILE A 63 17.84 23.96 -7.87
N VAL A 64 17.20 23.05 -7.15
CA VAL A 64 17.85 22.01 -6.34
C VAL A 64 17.50 20.62 -6.87
N GLY A 65 18.42 19.67 -6.72
CA GLY A 65 18.29 18.28 -7.14
C GLY A 65 18.20 17.35 -5.94
N GLY A 66 17.43 16.27 -6.11
CA GLY A 66 17.31 15.24 -5.10
C GLY A 66 17.06 13.86 -5.68
N ARG A 67 17.53 12.84 -4.96
CA ARG A 67 17.35 11.43 -5.32
C ARG A 67 16.24 10.79 -4.52
N TYR A 68 15.46 9.92 -5.16
CA TYR A 68 14.37 9.22 -4.51
C TYR A 68 14.15 7.83 -5.11
N GLY A 69 13.44 6.95 -4.39
CA GLY A 69 12.83 5.75 -4.96
C GLY A 69 13.76 4.70 -5.60
N LEU A 70 15.07 4.73 -5.30
CA LEU A 70 16.04 3.76 -5.84
C LEU A 70 15.65 2.35 -5.42
N SER A 71 15.75 1.40 -6.36
CA SER A 71 15.46 -0.02 -6.12
C SER A 71 14.11 -0.26 -5.45
N SER A 72 13.07 0.45 -5.90
CA SER A 72 11.72 0.38 -5.35
C SER A 72 11.58 0.77 -3.88
N LYS A 73 12.52 1.55 -3.33
CA LYS A 73 12.31 2.25 -2.06
C LYS A 73 10.99 3.02 -2.15
N ASP A 74 10.13 2.83 -1.15
CA ASP A 74 8.79 3.42 -1.15
C ASP A 74 8.85 4.95 -1.07
N VAL A 75 7.94 5.61 -1.79
CA VAL A 75 7.88 7.07 -1.94
C VAL A 75 6.47 7.53 -1.60
N ASP A 76 6.25 7.83 -0.33
CA ASP A 76 4.94 8.21 0.18
C ASP A 76 4.69 9.73 0.17
N PRO A 77 3.46 10.18 0.49
CA PRO A 77 3.13 11.60 0.54
C PRO A 77 3.98 12.44 1.51
N ALA A 78 4.32 11.91 2.68
CA ALA A 78 5.08 12.65 3.69
C ALA A 78 6.51 12.96 3.20
N GLN A 79 7.09 12.02 2.45
CA GLN A 79 8.35 12.20 1.74
C GLN A 79 8.27 13.32 0.68
N MET A 80 7.19 13.39 -0.08
CA MET A 80 7.01 14.47 -1.08
C MET A 80 6.71 15.82 -0.43
N ILE A 81 6.00 15.84 0.71
CA ILE A 81 5.83 17.05 1.52
C ILE A 81 7.19 17.57 1.98
N ALA A 82 8.09 16.71 2.45
CA ALA A 82 9.43 17.11 2.86
C ALA A 82 10.22 17.82 1.72
N VAL A 83 10.00 17.41 0.46
CA VAL A 83 10.60 18.11 -0.71
C VAL A 83 10.04 19.52 -0.84
N PHE A 84 8.73 19.71 -0.68
CA PHE A 84 8.12 21.04 -0.71
C PHE A 84 8.52 21.89 0.50
N GLU A 85 8.65 21.31 1.69
CA GLU A 85 9.17 22.00 2.87
C GLU A 85 10.62 22.45 2.67
N ASN A 86 11.46 21.62 2.06
CA ASN A 86 12.83 22.01 1.69
C ASN A 86 12.85 23.23 0.76
N LEU A 87 11.92 23.30 -0.21
CA LEU A 87 11.80 24.46 -1.10
C LEU A 87 11.31 25.73 -0.39
N LYS A 88 10.64 25.63 0.76
CA LYS A 88 10.21 26.81 1.52
C LYS A 88 11.37 27.51 2.23
N LEU A 89 12.45 26.78 2.55
CA LEU A 89 13.65 27.33 3.20
C LEU A 89 14.29 28.44 2.37
N ASP A 90 14.88 29.45 3.03
CA ASP A 90 15.62 30.53 2.35
C ASP A 90 16.76 29.98 1.50
N ASN A 91 17.48 28.99 2.04
CA ASN A 91 18.51 28.21 1.36
C ASN A 91 18.08 26.74 1.31
N PRO A 92 17.31 26.31 0.28
CA PRO A 92 16.93 24.92 0.13
C PRO A 92 18.17 24.02 0.01
N LYS A 93 18.13 22.86 0.66
CA LYS A 93 19.18 21.85 0.54
C LYS A 93 19.22 21.33 -0.91
N ASP A 94 20.41 21.34 -1.50
CA ASP A 94 20.69 20.73 -2.81
C ASP A 94 21.34 19.35 -2.62
N GLY A 95 21.33 18.50 -3.66
CA GLY A 95 21.91 17.16 -3.66
C GLY A 95 21.31 16.19 -2.65
N PHE A 96 20.06 16.42 -2.24
CA PHE A 96 19.41 15.74 -1.12
C PHE A 96 18.96 14.31 -1.48
N THR A 97 18.61 13.52 -0.46
CA THR A 97 17.98 12.21 -0.62
C THR A 97 16.64 12.15 0.11
N VAL A 98 15.70 11.36 -0.41
CA VAL A 98 14.35 11.21 0.15
C VAL A 98 14.08 9.74 0.47
N GLY A 99 13.54 9.48 1.66
CA GLY A 99 13.09 8.15 2.10
C GLY A 99 14.14 7.30 2.81
N ILE A 100 15.34 7.83 3.06
CA ILE A 100 16.38 7.19 3.87
C ILE A 100 16.79 8.10 5.02
N VAL A 101 17.46 7.53 6.01
CA VAL A 101 18.23 8.29 7.00
C VAL A 101 19.68 8.19 6.57
N ASP A 102 20.24 9.31 6.14
CA ASP A 102 21.65 9.42 5.80
C ASP A 102 22.34 10.24 6.90
N ASP A 103 22.90 9.52 7.87
CA ASP A 103 23.63 10.03 9.02
C ASP A 103 25.15 10.11 8.78
N VAL A 104 25.61 9.78 7.57
CA VAL A 104 27.03 9.83 7.17
C VAL A 104 27.32 11.07 6.35
N THR A 105 26.58 11.28 5.26
CA THR A 105 26.75 12.46 4.39
C THR A 105 25.68 13.52 4.59
N HIS A 106 24.74 13.27 5.50
CA HIS A 106 23.69 14.21 5.90
C HIS A 106 22.87 14.76 4.73
N THR A 107 22.67 13.98 3.66
CA THR A 107 21.90 14.40 2.47
C THR A 107 20.40 14.23 2.64
N SER A 108 19.97 13.35 3.54
CA SER A 108 18.55 13.03 3.71
C SER A 108 17.72 14.24 4.18
N LEU A 109 16.49 14.34 3.67
CA LEU A 109 15.46 15.26 4.17
C LEU A 109 14.70 14.61 5.33
N SER A 110 14.38 15.38 6.36
CA SER A 110 13.51 14.94 7.45
C SER A 110 12.07 14.80 6.95
N THR A 111 11.43 13.68 7.29
CA THR A 111 10.06 13.37 6.88
C THR A 111 9.13 13.41 8.08
N GLY A 112 7.96 14.04 7.92
CA GLY A 112 6.91 14.03 8.93
C GLY A 112 6.20 12.67 9.04
N GLU A 113 5.10 12.65 9.80
CA GLU A 113 4.26 11.47 9.95
C GLU A 113 3.65 11.00 8.63
N LYS A 114 3.40 9.69 8.52
CA LYS A 114 2.71 9.13 7.35
C LYS A 114 1.28 9.63 7.29
N ILE A 115 0.87 10.10 6.13
CA ILE A 115 -0.50 10.56 5.88
C ILE A 115 -1.14 9.82 4.71
N SER A 116 -2.47 9.72 4.74
CA SER A 116 -3.26 9.29 3.59
C SER A 116 -3.68 10.51 2.78
N LEU A 117 -3.49 10.44 1.45
CA LEU A 117 -4.08 11.40 0.51
C LEU A 117 -5.29 10.81 -0.24
N GLY A 118 -5.80 9.67 0.23
CA GLY A 118 -7.05 9.11 -0.27
C GLY A 118 -8.20 10.07 -0.01
N ASP A 119 -9.20 10.09 -0.90
CA ASP A 119 -10.45 10.79 -0.62
C ASP A 119 -11.27 10.05 0.44
N GLU A 120 -12.35 10.66 0.93
CA GLU A 120 -13.20 10.09 1.99
C GLU A 120 -13.79 8.72 1.64
N SER A 121 -13.96 8.40 0.35
CA SER A 121 -14.43 7.08 -0.07
C SER A 121 -13.32 6.02 -0.17
N THR A 122 -12.05 6.42 0.03
CA THR A 122 -10.91 5.51 -0.07
C THR A 122 -10.84 4.59 1.15
N ILE A 123 -11.00 3.30 0.92
CA ILE A 123 -10.78 2.24 1.88
C ILE A 123 -9.40 1.63 1.60
N GLU A 124 -8.55 1.58 2.63
CA GLU A 124 -7.18 1.06 2.55
C GLU A 124 -7.06 -0.20 3.40
N CYS A 125 -6.57 -1.29 2.82
CA CYS A 125 -6.47 -2.59 3.50
C CYS A 125 -5.07 -3.18 3.41
N LEU A 126 -4.63 -3.84 4.48
CA LEU A 126 -3.41 -4.64 4.53
C LEU A 126 -3.73 -6.10 4.83
N PHE A 127 -3.04 -7.00 4.14
CA PHE A 127 -3.14 -8.44 4.41
C PHE A 127 -1.75 -9.02 4.56
N TYR A 128 -1.51 -9.64 5.70
CA TYR A 128 -0.28 -10.32 6.08
C TYR A 128 -0.52 -11.82 5.89
N GLY A 129 0.20 -12.41 4.94
CA GLY A 129 0.01 -13.80 4.51
C GLY A 129 1.32 -14.58 4.45
N LEU A 130 1.22 -15.91 4.51
CA LEU A 130 2.34 -16.82 4.27
C LEU A 130 2.42 -17.18 2.78
N GLY A 131 3.63 -17.28 2.25
CA GLY A 131 3.87 -17.74 0.89
C GLY A 131 3.21 -19.10 0.65
N ALA A 132 2.30 -19.15 -0.32
CA ALA A 132 1.46 -20.29 -0.70
C ALA A 132 0.24 -20.60 0.20
N ASP A 133 -0.15 -19.72 1.13
CA ASP A 133 -1.39 -19.88 1.91
C ASP A 133 -2.67 -19.48 1.15
N GLY A 134 -2.52 -18.84 -0.01
CA GLY A 134 -3.62 -18.39 -0.87
C GLY A 134 -4.12 -16.97 -0.61
N THR A 135 -3.55 -16.22 0.35
CA THR A 135 -3.93 -14.85 0.69
C THR A 135 -3.85 -13.90 -0.51
N VAL A 136 -2.73 -13.91 -1.23
CA VAL A 136 -2.55 -13.09 -2.45
C VAL A 136 -3.59 -13.43 -3.52
N GLY A 137 -3.91 -14.71 -3.69
CA GLY A 137 -4.92 -15.16 -4.65
C GLY A 137 -6.32 -14.68 -4.28
N ALA A 138 -6.70 -14.83 -3.00
CA ALA A 138 -7.95 -14.30 -2.47
C ALA A 138 -8.05 -12.78 -2.66
N ASN A 139 -6.97 -12.04 -2.40
CA ASN A 139 -6.95 -10.59 -2.61
C ASN A 139 -7.12 -10.19 -4.07
N LYS A 140 -6.47 -10.89 -5.02
CA LYS A 140 -6.72 -10.66 -6.45
C LYS A 140 -8.17 -10.92 -6.83
N ASN A 141 -8.78 -11.96 -6.26
CA ASN A 141 -10.19 -12.27 -6.48
C ASN A 141 -11.10 -11.19 -5.89
N SER A 142 -10.84 -10.70 -4.68
CA SER A 142 -11.63 -9.63 -4.06
C SER A 142 -11.59 -8.35 -4.87
N ILE A 143 -10.42 -8.00 -5.40
CA ILE A 143 -10.25 -6.83 -6.28
C ILE A 143 -11.04 -6.99 -7.56
N LYS A 144 -10.99 -8.18 -8.17
CA LYS A 144 -11.76 -8.47 -9.36
C LYS A 144 -13.27 -8.40 -9.09
N ILE A 145 -13.73 -8.96 -7.98
CA ILE A 145 -15.14 -8.87 -7.58
C ILE A 145 -15.56 -7.42 -7.45
N ILE A 146 -14.82 -6.61 -6.68
CA ILE A 146 -15.18 -5.22 -6.44
C ILE A 146 -15.08 -4.41 -7.74
N GLY A 147 -13.99 -4.55 -8.51
CA GLY A 147 -13.78 -3.79 -9.73
C GLY A 147 -14.70 -4.17 -10.89
N ASP A 148 -15.09 -5.45 -11.02
CA ASP A 148 -15.96 -5.91 -12.12
C ASP A 148 -17.47 -5.74 -11.80
N LYS A 149 -17.85 -5.69 -10.51
CA LYS A 149 -19.25 -5.71 -10.07
C LYS A 149 -19.72 -4.40 -9.44
N THR A 150 -18.86 -3.40 -9.31
CA THR A 150 -19.19 -2.12 -8.69
C THR A 150 -18.52 -0.96 -9.43
N ASP A 151 -18.92 0.27 -9.09
CA ASP A 151 -18.31 1.49 -9.63
C ASP A 151 -17.03 1.92 -8.88
N PHE A 152 -16.50 1.08 -7.98
CA PHE A 152 -15.26 1.37 -7.29
C PHE A 152 -14.05 1.15 -8.21
N TYR A 153 -13.15 2.12 -8.21
CA TYR A 153 -11.77 1.90 -8.58
C TYR A 153 -11.13 0.96 -7.56
N ALA A 154 -10.43 -0.06 -8.03
CA ALA A 154 -9.71 -1.01 -7.20
C ALA A 154 -8.22 -1.02 -7.57
N GLN A 155 -7.35 -1.02 -6.56
CA GLN A 155 -5.90 -1.06 -6.71
C GLN A 155 -5.33 -2.16 -5.81
N ALA A 156 -4.37 -2.93 -6.33
CA ALA A 156 -3.51 -3.79 -5.53
C ALA A 156 -2.04 -3.51 -5.77
N TYR A 157 -1.27 -3.69 -4.71
CA TYR A 157 0.16 -3.96 -4.79
C TYR A 157 0.50 -5.12 -3.84
N PHE A 158 1.34 -6.04 -4.29
CA PHE A 158 1.73 -7.22 -3.51
C PHE A 158 3.24 -7.20 -3.28
N ALA A 159 3.64 -7.09 -2.03
CA ALA A 159 5.03 -7.24 -1.61
C ALA A 159 5.27 -8.70 -1.21
N TYR A 160 6.29 -9.30 -1.83
CA TYR A 160 6.71 -10.68 -1.55
C TYR A 160 8.10 -10.65 -0.93
N ASP A 161 8.38 -11.64 -0.10
CA ASP A 161 9.74 -11.97 0.30
C ASP A 161 10.57 -12.45 -0.90
N SER A 162 11.88 -12.30 -0.79
CA SER A 162 12.89 -12.89 -1.66
C SER A 162 12.87 -14.42 -1.67
N LYS A 163 12.37 -15.03 -0.59
CA LYS A 163 12.26 -16.49 -0.44
C LYS A 163 11.16 -17.06 -1.35
N LYS A 164 11.49 -18.12 -2.10
CA LYS A 164 10.58 -18.79 -3.04
C LYS A 164 9.36 -19.44 -2.38
N SER A 165 9.47 -19.92 -1.14
CA SER A 165 8.41 -20.62 -0.41
C SER A 165 8.48 -20.32 1.09
N GLY A 166 7.32 -20.29 1.75
CA GLY A 166 7.22 -19.99 3.19
C GLY A 166 7.64 -18.56 3.57
N GLY A 167 7.86 -17.71 2.57
CA GLY A 167 8.19 -16.30 2.78
C GLY A 167 6.99 -15.49 3.24
N TYR A 168 7.27 -14.32 3.78
CA TYR A 168 6.27 -13.34 4.16
C TYR A 168 5.63 -12.68 2.92
N THR A 169 4.32 -12.41 2.96
CA THR A 169 3.63 -11.62 1.94
C THR A 169 2.82 -10.50 2.57
N ARG A 170 2.86 -9.31 1.95
CA ARG A 170 2.02 -8.17 2.33
C ARG A 170 1.25 -7.67 1.11
N SER A 171 -0.08 -7.77 1.19
CA SER A 171 -0.96 -7.23 0.15
C SER A 171 -1.49 -5.87 0.57
N HIS A 172 -1.32 -4.88 -0.30
CA HIS A 172 -1.82 -3.52 -0.14
C HIS A 172 -2.99 -3.31 -1.10
N LEU A 173 -4.18 -3.13 -0.55
CA LEU A 173 -5.39 -2.96 -1.33
C LEU A 173 -5.97 -1.57 -1.08
N ARG A 174 -6.48 -0.95 -2.15
CA ARG A 174 -7.28 0.27 -2.05
C ARG A 174 -8.52 0.17 -2.90
N PHE A 175 -9.62 0.69 -2.39
CA PHE A 175 -10.90 0.82 -3.08
C PHE A 175 -11.37 2.24 -2.92
N SER A 176 -11.81 2.90 -3.99
CA SER A 176 -12.34 4.27 -3.93
C SER A 176 -13.38 4.50 -5.02
N LYS A 177 -14.35 5.38 -4.79
CA LYS A 177 -15.26 5.87 -5.84
C LYS A 177 -14.57 6.82 -6.83
N LYS A 178 -13.36 7.29 -6.52
CA LYS A 178 -12.55 8.17 -7.36
C LYS A 178 -11.29 7.45 -7.84
N PRO A 179 -10.68 7.90 -8.96
CA PRO A 179 -9.44 7.30 -9.47
C PRO A 179 -8.32 7.27 -8.42
N ILE A 180 -7.81 6.09 -8.13
CA ILE A 180 -6.73 5.90 -7.15
C ILE A 180 -5.39 6.26 -7.80
N ARG A 181 -4.72 7.30 -7.28
CA ARG A 181 -3.39 7.75 -7.75
C ARG A 181 -2.26 7.42 -6.77
N SER A 182 -2.56 6.69 -5.71
CA SER A 182 -1.62 6.33 -4.64
C SER A 182 -0.64 5.25 -5.10
N THR A 183 0.43 5.63 -5.78
CA THR A 183 1.51 4.71 -6.23
C THR A 183 2.56 4.50 -5.14
N TYR A 184 2.11 4.27 -3.91
CA TYR A 184 2.90 4.04 -2.70
C TYR A 184 2.20 3.02 -1.80
N LEU A 185 2.92 2.45 -0.85
CA LEU A 185 2.37 1.42 0.04
C LEU A 185 1.29 1.99 0.98
N VAL A 186 0.32 1.16 1.37
CA VAL A 186 -0.66 1.57 2.40
C VAL A 186 0.07 1.76 3.73
N SER A 187 -0.04 2.97 4.29
CA SER A 187 0.59 3.39 5.54
C SER A 187 -0.42 3.64 6.67
N THR A 188 -1.69 3.89 6.34
CA THR A 188 -2.76 4.17 7.30
C THR A 188 -3.99 3.30 7.03
N PRO A 189 -3.90 1.98 7.21
CA PRO A 189 -4.99 1.06 6.86
C PRO A 189 -6.24 1.26 7.72
N HIS A 190 -7.40 1.09 7.08
CA HIS A 190 -8.71 0.96 7.71
C HIS A 190 -8.95 -0.48 8.19
N PHE A 191 -8.38 -1.44 7.46
CA PHE A 191 -8.54 -2.87 7.73
C PHE A 191 -7.19 -3.57 7.63
N ILE A 192 -6.85 -4.39 8.62
CA ILE A 192 -5.68 -5.27 8.60
C ILE A 192 -6.16 -6.71 8.83
N ALA A 193 -5.70 -7.65 8.01
CA ALA A 193 -5.84 -9.07 8.27
C ALA A 193 -4.47 -9.75 8.39
N CYS A 194 -4.35 -10.67 9.34
CA CYS A 194 -3.15 -11.49 9.53
C CYS A 194 -3.52 -12.97 9.53
N SER A 195 -2.99 -13.73 8.56
CA SER A 195 -3.30 -15.16 8.43
C SER A 195 -2.46 -16.06 9.36
N VAL A 196 -1.38 -15.53 9.95
CA VAL A 196 -0.42 -16.27 10.78
C VAL A 196 -0.13 -15.52 12.08
N ALA A 197 -0.58 -16.04 13.21
CA ALA A 197 -0.43 -15.40 14.51
C ALA A 197 1.02 -15.10 14.93
N ALA A 198 1.98 -15.96 14.57
CA ALA A 198 3.40 -15.77 14.86
C ALA A 198 3.98 -14.46 14.28
N TYR A 199 3.35 -13.87 13.26
CA TYR A 199 3.79 -12.60 12.70
C TYR A 199 3.64 -11.42 13.67
N LEU A 200 2.80 -11.54 14.70
CA LEU A 200 2.62 -10.50 15.71
C LEU A 200 3.83 -10.32 16.64
N GLU A 201 4.67 -11.35 16.77
CA GLU A 201 5.92 -11.29 17.53
C GLU A 201 7.09 -10.79 16.69
N ILE A 202 7.04 -11.01 15.38
CA ILE A 202 8.16 -10.82 14.46
C ILE A 202 8.06 -9.48 13.72
N TYR A 203 6.84 -9.05 13.41
CA TYR A 203 6.56 -7.88 12.59
C TYR A 203 5.59 -6.93 13.27
N ASP A 204 5.75 -5.64 12.98
CA ASP A 204 4.75 -4.64 13.34
C ASP A 204 3.55 -4.71 12.38
N VAL A 205 2.67 -5.68 12.63
CA VAL A 205 1.47 -5.94 11.81
C VAL A 205 0.47 -4.80 11.90
N LEU A 206 0.37 -4.13 13.05
CA LEU A 206 -0.59 -3.06 13.30
C LEU A 206 -0.04 -1.67 12.98
N ALA A 207 1.16 -1.59 12.39
CA ALA A 207 1.80 -0.34 11.98
C ALA A 207 0.83 0.57 11.22
N GLY A 208 0.57 1.75 11.79
CA GLY A 208 -0.25 2.78 11.17
C GLY A 208 -1.76 2.51 11.14
N ILE A 209 -2.27 1.46 11.80
CA ILE A 209 -3.71 1.23 11.89
C ILE A 209 -4.44 2.47 12.41
N ARG A 210 -5.51 2.84 11.72
CA ARG A 210 -6.33 4.00 12.10
C ARG A 210 -7.04 3.76 13.43
N LYS A 211 -7.34 4.86 14.13
CA LYS A 211 -8.24 4.80 15.28
C LYS A 211 -9.61 4.26 14.83
N GLY A 212 -10.18 3.30 15.55
CA GLY A 212 -11.41 2.60 15.14
C GLY A 212 -11.23 1.65 13.96
N GLY A 213 -10.00 1.42 13.49
CA GLY A 213 -9.71 0.47 12.42
C GLY A 213 -10.12 -0.96 12.79
N THR A 214 -10.18 -1.84 11.80
CA THR A 214 -10.52 -3.25 12.01
C THR A 214 -9.29 -4.13 11.87
N PHE A 215 -9.11 -5.05 12.82
CA PHE A 215 -8.07 -6.07 12.76
C PHE A 215 -8.69 -7.46 12.79
N LEU A 216 -8.36 -8.29 11.81
CA LEU A 216 -8.77 -9.70 11.72
C LEU A 216 -7.54 -10.61 11.88
N LEU A 217 -7.55 -11.46 12.90
CA LEU A 217 -6.49 -12.43 13.15
C LEU A 217 -6.99 -13.86 12.92
N ASN A 218 -6.30 -14.61 12.07
CA ASN A 218 -6.44 -16.06 12.01
C ASN A 218 -5.50 -16.71 13.02
N SER A 219 -6.07 -17.50 13.94
CA SER A 219 -5.29 -18.31 14.88
C SER A 219 -6.08 -19.54 15.29
N ILE A 220 -5.39 -20.52 15.90
CA ILE A 220 -6.07 -21.67 16.51
C ILE A 220 -6.61 -21.35 17.91
N TRP A 221 -6.33 -20.15 18.42
CA TRP A 221 -6.61 -19.74 19.79
C TRP A 221 -8.07 -19.36 19.97
N ASN A 222 -8.63 -19.68 21.13
CA ASN A 222 -9.88 -19.07 21.57
C ASN A 222 -9.65 -17.65 22.11
N ALA A 223 -10.71 -16.98 22.58
CA ALA A 223 -10.64 -15.60 23.07
C ALA A 223 -9.69 -15.44 24.26
N GLU A 224 -9.76 -16.34 25.25
CA GLU A 224 -8.92 -16.29 26.46
C GLU A 224 -7.45 -16.57 26.14
N GLU A 225 -7.19 -17.54 25.28
CA GLU A 225 -5.85 -17.84 24.78
C GLU A 225 -5.28 -16.67 23.99
N THR A 226 -6.08 -16.03 23.13
CA THR A 226 -5.65 -14.85 22.37
C THR A 226 -5.20 -13.74 23.30
N ILE A 227 -5.99 -13.44 24.35
CA ILE A 227 -5.61 -12.40 25.33
C ILE A 227 -4.27 -12.74 26.01
N ARG A 228 -4.02 -14.02 26.33
CA ARG A 228 -2.76 -14.44 26.95
C ARG A 228 -1.57 -14.40 25.99
N GLN A 229 -1.76 -14.83 24.75
CA GLN A 229 -0.70 -15.02 23.76
C GLN A 229 -0.31 -13.73 23.01
N LEU A 230 -1.19 -12.73 22.94
CA LEU A 230 -0.86 -11.49 22.24
C LEU A 230 0.33 -10.77 22.91
N PRO A 231 1.31 -10.28 22.12
CA PRO A 231 2.36 -9.43 22.63
C PRO A 231 1.80 -8.14 23.24
N ASP A 232 2.43 -7.64 24.31
CA ASP A 232 1.92 -6.45 25.01
C ASP A 232 1.93 -5.19 24.15
N ALA A 233 2.89 -5.08 23.22
CA ALA A 233 2.90 -4.00 22.22
C ALA A 233 1.64 -4.02 21.35
N VAL A 234 1.20 -5.21 20.93
CA VAL A 234 -0.03 -5.39 20.14
C VAL A 234 -1.26 -5.04 20.97
N LYS A 235 -1.36 -5.54 22.21
CA LYS A 235 -2.46 -5.18 23.13
C LYS A 235 -2.56 -3.67 23.33
N LYS A 236 -1.42 -3.01 23.55
CA LYS A 236 -1.33 -1.55 23.69
C LYS A 236 -1.89 -0.84 22.47
N THR A 237 -1.45 -1.21 21.26
CA THR A 237 -1.95 -0.60 20.02
C THR A 237 -3.45 -0.82 19.84
N LEU A 238 -3.96 -2.03 20.10
CA LEU A 238 -5.40 -2.34 20.01
C LEU A 238 -6.23 -1.45 20.94
N ALA A 239 -5.77 -1.26 22.18
CA ALA A 239 -6.45 -0.43 23.16
C ALA A 239 -6.37 1.08 22.83
N GLU A 240 -5.17 1.61 22.58
CA GLU A 240 -4.94 3.04 22.32
C GLU A 240 -5.62 3.53 21.03
N LYS A 241 -5.70 2.66 20.02
CA LYS A 241 -6.36 2.97 18.74
C LYS A 241 -7.82 2.51 18.71
N GLU A 242 -8.38 1.99 19.80
CA GLU A 242 -9.78 1.53 19.86
C GLU A 242 -10.10 0.59 18.66
N VAL A 243 -9.22 -0.37 18.40
CA VAL A 243 -9.32 -1.25 17.23
C VAL A 243 -10.46 -2.24 17.40
N ASN A 244 -11.28 -2.38 16.37
CA ASN A 244 -12.28 -3.43 16.27
C ASN A 244 -11.57 -4.76 15.96
N PHE A 245 -11.28 -5.53 17.01
CA PHE A 245 -10.49 -6.75 16.91
C PHE A 245 -11.37 -8.00 16.78
N TYR A 246 -11.16 -8.77 15.72
CA TYR A 246 -11.85 -10.02 15.41
C TYR A 246 -10.83 -11.17 15.31
N ILE A 247 -11.21 -12.33 15.84
CA ILE A 247 -10.45 -13.57 15.69
C ILE A 247 -11.26 -14.60 14.92
N ILE A 248 -10.58 -15.44 14.14
CA ILE A 248 -11.19 -16.56 13.43
C ILE A 248 -10.24 -17.76 13.46
N ASN A 249 -10.79 -18.95 13.65
CA ASN A 249 -10.04 -20.20 13.48
C ASN A 249 -10.32 -20.79 12.10
N ALA A 250 -9.81 -20.12 11.07
CA ALA A 250 -10.02 -20.55 9.68
C ALA A 250 -9.37 -21.91 9.40
N THR A 251 -8.32 -22.28 10.14
CA THR A 251 -7.67 -23.59 10.05
C THR A 251 -8.60 -24.72 10.45
N LYS A 252 -9.31 -24.58 11.58
CA LYS A 252 -10.31 -25.56 12.02
C LYS A 252 -11.47 -25.62 11.03
N LEU A 253 -12.02 -24.46 10.67
CA LEU A 253 -13.14 -24.37 9.73
C LEU A 253 -12.81 -25.03 8.37
N ALA A 254 -11.61 -24.80 7.84
CA ALA A 254 -11.17 -25.42 6.58
C ALA A 254 -11.06 -26.95 6.68
N ARG A 255 -10.61 -27.49 7.82
CA ARG A 255 -10.56 -28.94 8.06
C ARG A 255 -11.94 -29.55 8.14
N ASP A 256 -12.84 -28.93 8.89
CA ASP A 256 -14.20 -29.42 9.13
C ASP A 256 -15.01 -29.55 7.82
N ILE A 257 -14.74 -28.70 6.83
CA ILE A 257 -15.39 -28.73 5.50
C ILE A 257 -14.59 -29.45 4.40
N GLY A 258 -13.44 -30.04 4.74
CA GLY A 258 -12.64 -30.85 3.79
C GLY A 258 -11.68 -30.06 2.88
N LEU A 259 -11.43 -28.77 3.14
CA LEU A 259 -10.45 -27.94 2.42
C LEU A 259 -9.00 -28.10 2.92
N GLY A 260 -8.78 -28.87 3.99
CA GLY A 260 -7.47 -29.11 4.58
C GLY A 260 -6.88 -27.82 5.16
N ASN A 261 -5.73 -27.39 4.66
CA ASN A 261 -5.03 -26.19 5.14
C ASN A 261 -5.37 -24.91 4.34
N ARG A 262 -6.36 -24.94 3.45
CA ARG A 262 -6.73 -23.79 2.61
C ARG A 262 -7.72 -22.88 3.33
N THR A 263 -7.21 -21.83 3.95
CA THR A 263 -8.01 -20.85 4.72
C THR A 263 -8.43 -19.64 3.90
N ASN A 264 -7.91 -19.49 2.68
CA ASN A 264 -8.04 -18.30 1.86
C ASN A 264 -9.49 -17.87 1.58
N THR A 265 -10.39 -18.78 1.19
CA THR A 265 -11.80 -18.47 0.90
C THR A 265 -12.56 -18.03 2.17
N ILE A 266 -12.25 -18.65 3.31
CA ILE A 266 -12.85 -18.32 4.62
C ILE A 266 -12.42 -16.91 5.04
N MET A 267 -11.11 -16.63 4.98
CA MET A 267 -10.56 -15.31 5.29
C MET A 267 -11.07 -14.23 4.33
N GLN A 268 -11.29 -14.59 3.05
CA GLN A 268 -11.87 -13.68 2.06
C GLN A 268 -13.31 -13.32 2.40
N SER A 269 -14.11 -14.29 2.85
CA SER A 269 -15.50 -14.06 3.28
C SER A 269 -15.54 -13.13 4.49
N ALA A 270 -14.72 -13.40 5.50
CA ALA A 270 -14.59 -12.56 6.69
C ALA A 270 -14.15 -11.13 6.34
N PHE A 271 -13.25 -10.97 5.37
CA PHE A 271 -12.87 -9.64 4.86
C PHE A 271 -14.08 -8.89 4.29
N PHE A 272 -14.88 -9.50 3.42
CA PHE A 272 -16.06 -8.82 2.85
C PHE A 272 -17.08 -8.43 3.93
N LYS A 273 -17.28 -9.29 4.93
CA LYS A 273 -18.17 -9.02 6.05
C LYS A 273 -17.72 -7.84 6.90
N LEU A 274 -16.44 -7.81 7.24
CA LEU A 274 -15.87 -6.86 8.20
C LEU A 274 -15.48 -5.53 7.57
N ALA A 275 -14.96 -5.54 6.33
CA ALA A 275 -14.53 -4.33 5.64
C ALA A 275 -15.70 -3.49 5.13
N LYS A 276 -16.91 -4.09 4.99
CA LYS A 276 -18.16 -3.41 4.63
C LYS A 276 -18.05 -2.50 3.38
N ILE A 277 -17.27 -2.94 2.40
CA ILE A 277 -17.04 -2.20 1.14
C ILE A 277 -18.31 -2.24 0.27
N ILE A 278 -18.97 -3.39 0.26
CA ILE A 278 -20.26 -3.66 -0.38
C ILE A 278 -21.16 -4.44 0.60
N PRO A 279 -22.49 -4.49 0.37
CA PRO A 279 -23.37 -5.37 1.13
C PRO A 279 -22.85 -6.80 1.11
N TYR A 280 -22.93 -7.47 2.27
CA TYR A 280 -22.33 -8.80 2.40
C TYR A 280 -23.07 -9.84 1.56
N GLU A 281 -24.38 -9.69 1.42
CA GLU A 281 -25.24 -10.54 0.60
C GLU A 281 -24.79 -10.52 -0.88
N ASP A 282 -24.47 -9.32 -1.38
CA ASP A 282 -23.92 -9.16 -2.73
C ASP A 282 -22.52 -9.75 -2.84
N ALA A 283 -21.66 -9.49 -1.85
CA ALA A 283 -20.31 -10.07 -1.80
C ALA A 283 -20.36 -11.60 -1.84
N GLN A 284 -21.20 -12.22 -1.02
CA GLN A 284 -21.40 -13.66 -0.94
C GLN A 284 -21.84 -14.22 -2.29
N LYS A 285 -22.80 -13.58 -2.95
CA LYS A 285 -23.25 -13.95 -4.29
C LYS A 285 -22.10 -13.90 -5.30
N TYR A 286 -21.36 -12.79 -5.36
CA TYR A 286 -20.25 -12.63 -6.31
C TYR A 286 -19.09 -13.59 -6.05
N MET A 287 -18.80 -13.89 -4.78
CA MET A 287 -17.84 -14.92 -4.39
C MET A 287 -18.25 -16.30 -4.90
N LYS A 288 -19.53 -16.68 -4.76
CA LYS A 288 -20.05 -17.96 -5.27
C LYS A 288 -19.99 -18.02 -6.80
N GLU A 289 -20.41 -16.96 -7.50
CA GLU A 289 -20.29 -16.88 -8.97
C GLU A 289 -18.84 -17.07 -9.45
N LEU A 290 -17.87 -16.42 -8.78
CA LEU A 290 -16.46 -16.53 -9.15
C LEU A 290 -15.88 -17.91 -8.79
N ALA A 291 -16.28 -18.49 -7.66
CA ALA A 291 -15.88 -19.83 -7.26
C ALA A 291 -16.36 -20.88 -8.29
N TYR A 292 -17.60 -20.79 -8.76
CA TYR A 292 -18.11 -21.63 -9.85
C TYR A 292 -17.29 -21.47 -11.13
N LYS A 293 -17.03 -20.23 -11.56
CA LYS A 293 -16.22 -19.96 -12.76
C LYS A 293 -14.80 -20.51 -12.65
N SER A 294 -14.21 -20.48 -11.46
CA SER A 294 -12.82 -20.88 -11.20
C SER A 294 -12.65 -22.39 -11.03
N TYR A 295 -13.65 -23.06 -10.47
CA TYR A 295 -13.54 -24.45 -10.02
C TYR A 295 -14.51 -25.43 -10.69
N SER A 296 -15.46 -24.98 -11.52
CA SER A 296 -16.37 -25.85 -12.29
C SER A 296 -15.65 -26.96 -13.05
N LYS A 297 -14.50 -26.65 -13.68
CA LYS A 297 -13.67 -27.63 -14.40
C LYS A 297 -13.03 -28.70 -13.50
N LYS A 298 -13.03 -28.51 -12.17
CA LYS A 298 -12.47 -29.46 -11.19
C LYS A 298 -13.54 -30.35 -10.55
N GLY A 299 -14.81 -30.16 -10.90
CA GLY A 299 -15.95 -30.94 -10.42
C GLY A 299 -16.77 -30.24 -9.33
N ASP A 300 -18.06 -30.60 -9.27
CA ASP A 300 -19.06 -29.94 -8.42
C ASP A 300 -18.73 -30.04 -6.92
N ALA A 301 -18.13 -31.15 -6.49
CA ALA A 301 -17.73 -31.33 -5.09
C ALA A 301 -16.76 -30.22 -4.61
N ILE A 302 -15.83 -29.77 -5.47
CA ILE A 302 -14.88 -28.69 -5.12
C ILE A 302 -15.58 -27.33 -5.10
N VAL A 303 -16.56 -27.12 -5.98
CA VAL A 303 -17.38 -25.89 -5.98
C VAL A 303 -18.17 -25.81 -4.68
N GLU A 304 -18.88 -26.88 -4.30
CA GLU A 304 -19.68 -26.96 -3.08
C GLU A 304 -18.84 -26.78 -1.81
N MET A 305 -17.62 -27.34 -1.76
CA MET A 305 -16.70 -27.08 -0.65
C MET A 305 -16.34 -25.59 -0.53
N ASN A 306 -16.15 -24.89 -1.64
CA ASN A 306 -15.88 -23.45 -1.62
C ASN A 306 -17.13 -22.64 -1.24
N TYR A 307 -18.32 -23.07 -1.63
CA TYR A 307 -19.57 -22.44 -1.18
C TYR A 307 -19.72 -22.54 0.33
N LYS A 308 -19.51 -23.73 0.90
CA LYS A 308 -19.49 -23.92 2.35
C LYS A 308 -18.41 -23.05 3.01
N ALA A 309 -17.23 -22.94 2.41
CA ALA A 309 -16.15 -22.09 2.94
C ALA A 309 -16.53 -20.60 2.98
N ILE A 310 -17.26 -20.12 1.98
CA ILE A 310 -17.81 -18.76 1.96
C ILE A 310 -18.80 -18.60 3.12
N ASP A 311 -19.71 -19.56 3.28
CA ASP A 311 -20.80 -19.48 4.26
C ASP A 311 -20.31 -19.57 5.71
N VAL A 312 -19.31 -20.41 6.01
CA VAL A 312 -18.75 -20.52 7.37
C VAL A 312 -17.79 -19.38 7.74
N GLY A 313 -17.31 -18.61 6.74
CA GLY A 313 -16.48 -17.43 6.98
C GLY A 313 -17.28 -16.13 7.18
N ALA A 314 -18.61 -16.21 7.10
CA ALA A 314 -19.56 -15.10 7.20
C ALA A 314 -19.75 -14.53 8.61
#